data_AF-A0A1K1P559-F1
#
_entry.id   AF-A0A1K1P559-F1
#
_cell.length_a   1.000
_cell.length_b   1.000
_cell.length_c   1.000
_cell.angle_alpha   90.00
_cell.angle_beta   90.00
_cell.angle_gamma   90.00
#
_symmetry.space_group_name_H-M   'P 1'
#
loop_
_entity.id
_entity.type
_entity.pdbx_description
1 polymer ?
#
loop_
_entity_poly.entity_id
_entity_poly.type
_entity_poly.pdbx_seq_one_letter_code
_entity_poly.pdbx_strand_id
1 'polypeptide(L)'
;MSKFFANVWTKRVVALLSVVYMLFVCRLCYFSIFYDMHINDRVSTCLAVSGVSLAALIIMLYTRHQILTRISSFIILPAMLPVVLLYFGEWGLIIPIIVVGIIILLLSGAGEGIKTALATIILLLYIFGALGYFLFTSFFVAAVKEQVVETGVSPSGTYRYRVVNTDDTSKGSTAVYVEPNYADVKNQFAVFTLKNQEHVVYMERPVQSKVEIKWETQSRQDITDHLNSISDEIEVTVTDAELERLGYTYDNKLMLTNLSASRKFALGLTASDVDPVPLDNLNQEQLDFFGIGKEPNGRYYIADPSPRVVEKNGTEPGQRIYFNEIKPKALKLYNSLNVDPPTGITYFNVAKSHTVMLNSLTDAQLADLGVSASGDVMLLSASKMVVPEEDKNKEDAEATEEVVTAEDKVVFRYYVAELEDYYNVNSRRLSVDLLN
;
A
#
# COMPACT_ATOMS: atom_id res chain seq x y z
N MET A 1 -40.19 -37.03 -7.13
CA MET A 1 -39.02 -36.30 -6.59
C MET A 1 -37.69 -37.01 -6.83
N SER A 2 -37.56 -38.33 -6.61
CA SER A 2 -36.28 -39.07 -6.79
C SER A 2 -35.66 -38.96 -8.19
N LYS A 3 -36.46 -38.99 -9.27
CA LYS A 3 -35.98 -38.84 -10.66
C LYS A 3 -35.35 -37.46 -10.95
N PHE A 4 -35.82 -36.40 -10.29
CA PHE A 4 -35.30 -35.04 -10.46
C PHE A 4 -33.89 -34.90 -9.84
N PHE A 5 -33.69 -35.45 -8.64
CA PHE A 5 -32.38 -35.48 -7.96
C PHE A 5 -31.43 -36.57 -8.48
N ALA A 6 -31.90 -37.50 -9.30
CA ALA A 6 -31.03 -38.45 -9.98
C ALA A 6 -30.41 -37.87 -11.26
N ASN A 7 -31.00 -36.80 -11.82
CA ASN A 7 -30.58 -36.20 -13.07
C ASN A 7 -29.17 -35.57 -12.96
N VAL A 8 -28.32 -35.88 -13.94
CA VAL A 8 -26.94 -35.38 -14.06
C VAL A 8 -26.91 -33.85 -14.17
N TRP A 9 -27.85 -33.25 -14.91
CA TRP A 9 -27.94 -31.81 -15.07
C TRP A 9 -28.28 -31.10 -13.76
N THR A 10 -29.23 -31.65 -12.98
CA THR A 10 -29.56 -31.14 -11.65
C THR A 10 -28.33 -31.18 -10.73
N LYS A 11 -27.58 -32.28 -10.73
CA LYS A 11 -26.35 -32.41 -9.93
C LYS A 11 -25.26 -31.41 -10.33
N ARG A 12 -25.13 -31.10 -11.62
CA ARG A 12 -24.17 -30.09 -12.11
C ARG A 12 -24.55 -28.67 -11.67
N VAL A 13 -25.84 -28.32 -11.75
CA VAL A 13 -26.33 -27.01 -11.29
C VAL A 13 -26.16 -26.89 -9.78
N VAL A 14 -26.52 -27.92 -9.01
CA VAL A 14 -26.34 -27.93 -7.55
C VAL A 14 -24.86 -27.87 -7.16
N ALA A 15 -23.95 -28.42 -7.97
CA ALA A 15 -22.50 -28.34 -7.71
C ALA A 15 -21.94 -26.91 -7.83
N LEU A 16 -22.63 -25.99 -8.51
CA LEU A 16 -22.26 -24.57 -8.51
C LEU A 16 -22.35 -23.95 -7.10
N LEU A 17 -23.27 -24.43 -6.27
CA LEU A 17 -23.38 -23.98 -4.88
C LEU A 17 -22.14 -24.38 -4.06
N SER A 18 -21.47 -25.49 -4.40
CA SER A 18 -20.17 -25.86 -3.82
C SER A 18 -19.08 -24.83 -4.16
N VAL A 19 -19.10 -24.32 -5.40
CA VAL A 19 -18.17 -23.27 -5.84
C VAL A 19 -18.46 -21.97 -5.12
N VAL A 20 -19.73 -21.60 -4.93
CA VAL A 20 -20.11 -20.42 -4.14
C VAL A 20 -19.58 -20.50 -2.71
N TYR A 21 -19.71 -21.65 -2.04
CA TYR A 21 -19.14 -21.84 -0.71
C TYR A 21 -17.61 -21.75 -0.69
N MET A 22 -16.94 -22.35 -1.68
CA MET A 22 -15.49 -22.21 -1.84
C MET A 22 -15.06 -20.75 -2.04
N LEU A 23 -15.77 -19.99 -2.89
CA LEU A 23 -15.49 -18.57 -3.10
C LEU A 23 -15.72 -17.74 -1.83
N PHE A 24 -16.72 -18.09 -1.02
CA PHE A 24 -16.93 -17.50 0.30
C PHE A 24 -15.71 -17.74 1.21
N VAL A 25 -15.19 -18.97 1.27
CA VAL A 25 -13.98 -19.30 2.04
C VAL A 25 -12.75 -18.56 1.49
N CYS A 26 -12.57 -18.50 0.18
CA CYS A 26 -11.48 -17.73 -0.43
C CYS A 26 -11.60 -16.21 -0.15
N ARG A 27 -12.82 -15.68 -0.12
CA ARG A 27 -13.06 -14.28 0.27
C ARG A 27 -12.73 -14.04 1.75
N LEU A 28 -13.04 -14.99 2.62
CA LEU A 28 -12.65 -14.94 4.03
C LEU A 28 -11.12 -14.99 4.19
N CYS A 29 -10.43 -15.80 3.40
CA CYS A 29 -8.97 -15.82 3.32
C CYS A 29 -8.41 -14.44 2.92
N TYR A 30 -8.95 -13.83 1.86
CA TYR A 30 -8.59 -12.48 1.46
C TYR A 30 -8.79 -11.46 2.59
N PHE A 31 -9.97 -11.47 3.25
CA PHE A 31 -10.21 -10.60 4.38
C PHE A 31 -9.25 -10.86 5.54
N SER A 32 -8.87 -12.12 5.80
CA SER A 32 -7.95 -12.41 6.90
C SER A 32 -6.57 -11.79 6.72
N ILE A 33 -6.10 -11.73 5.46
CA ILE A 33 -4.77 -11.21 5.12
C ILE A 33 -4.78 -9.68 5.14
N PHE A 34 -5.78 -9.05 4.53
CA PHE A 34 -5.78 -7.61 4.29
C PHE A 34 -6.56 -6.79 5.31
N TYR A 35 -7.42 -7.40 6.11
CA TYR A 35 -8.26 -6.72 7.08
C TYR A 35 -8.06 -7.31 8.48
N ASP A 36 -8.36 -6.51 9.50
CA ASP A 36 -8.62 -6.89 10.88
C ASP A 36 -10.13 -7.10 11.07
N MET A 37 -10.52 -8.30 11.49
CA MET A 37 -11.91 -8.72 11.62
C MET A 37 -12.36 -8.59 13.07
N HIS A 38 -13.33 -7.72 13.30
CA HIS A 38 -13.98 -7.50 14.57
C HIS A 38 -15.38 -8.13 14.52
N ILE A 39 -15.60 -9.19 15.30
CA ILE A 39 -16.89 -9.89 15.36
C ILE A 39 -17.82 -9.15 16.31
N ASN A 40 -18.96 -8.68 15.81
CA ASN A 40 -19.93 -7.90 16.59
C ASN A 40 -20.61 -8.77 17.66
N ASP A 41 -21.08 -9.95 17.25
CA ASP A 41 -21.70 -10.95 18.12
C ASP A 41 -21.16 -12.34 17.79
N ARG A 42 -20.38 -12.89 18.73
CA ARG A 42 -19.74 -14.20 18.62
C ARG A 42 -20.75 -15.34 18.50
N VAL A 43 -21.88 -15.25 19.19
CA VAL A 43 -22.89 -16.33 19.22
C VAL A 43 -23.64 -16.38 17.90
N SER A 44 -24.19 -15.25 17.46
CA SER A 44 -24.90 -15.16 16.18
C SER A 44 -24.01 -15.55 15.00
N THR A 45 -22.75 -15.09 14.99
CA THR A 45 -21.79 -15.45 13.93
C THR A 45 -21.48 -16.94 13.92
N CYS A 46 -21.24 -17.56 15.08
CA CYS A 46 -20.99 -18.99 15.20
C CYS A 46 -22.19 -19.81 14.67
N LEU A 47 -23.42 -19.45 15.06
CA LEU A 47 -24.63 -20.12 14.60
C LEU A 47 -24.85 -19.97 13.10
N ALA A 48 -24.67 -18.76 12.56
CA ALA A 48 -24.82 -18.49 11.13
C ALA A 48 -23.79 -19.26 10.30
N VAL A 49 -22.50 -19.18 10.67
CA VAL A 49 -21.42 -19.88 9.97
C VAL A 49 -21.61 -21.40 10.05
N SER A 50 -22.03 -21.93 11.21
CA SER A 50 -22.34 -23.35 11.37
C SER A 50 -23.51 -23.80 10.49
N GLY A 51 -24.60 -23.03 10.45
CA GLY A 51 -25.77 -23.33 9.61
C GLY A 51 -25.44 -23.33 8.12
N VAL A 52 -24.72 -22.31 7.64
CA VAL A 52 -24.26 -22.22 6.25
C VAL A 52 -23.29 -23.36 5.92
N SER A 53 -22.36 -23.67 6.82
CA SER A 53 -21.38 -24.75 6.63
C SER A 53 -22.05 -26.13 6.59
N LEU A 54 -23.03 -26.39 7.45
CA LEU A 54 -23.79 -27.64 7.43
C LEU A 54 -24.59 -27.79 6.13
N ALA A 55 -25.27 -26.72 5.69
CA ALA A 55 -25.99 -26.73 4.41
C ALA A 55 -25.05 -26.99 3.23
N ALA A 56 -23.89 -26.31 3.21
CA ALA A 56 -22.85 -26.51 2.20
C ALA A 56 -22.33 -27.96 2.22
N LEU A 57 -22.10 -28.55 3.40
CA LEU A 57 -21.65 -29.93 3.52
C LEU A 57 -22.65 -30.92 2.91
N ILE A 58 -23.94 -30.78 3.22
CA ILE A 58 -25.01 -31.64 2.67
C ILE A 58 -25.01 -31.56 1.14
N ILE A 59 -24.94 -30.34 0.60
CA ILE A 59 -24.88 -30.09 -0.84
C ILE A 59 -23.65 -30.75 -1.47
N MET A 60 -22.47 -30.53 -0.88
CA MET A 60 -21.20 -31.05 -1.40
C MET A 60 -21.13 -32.58 -1.32
N LEU A 61 -21.70 -33.21 -0.28
CA LEU A 61 -21.79 -34.67 -0.21
C LEU A 61 -22.71 -35.23 -1.31
N TYR A 62 -23.83 -34.55 -1.58
CA TYR A 62 -24.74 -34.93 -2.66
C TYR A 62 -24.09 -34.80 -4.05
N THR A 63 -23.23 -33.78 -4.26
CA THR A 63 -22.52 -33.55 -5.53
C THR A 63 -21.08 -34.05 -5.56
N ARG A 64 -20.66 -34.88 -4.61
CA ARG A 64 -19.25 -35.31 -4.40
C ARG A 64 -18.52 -35.88 -5.62
N HIS A 65 -19.26 -36.44 -6.58
CA HIS A 65 -18.70 -36.99 -7.82
C HIS A 65 -18.55 -35.96 -8.95
N GLN A 66 -19.10 -34.76 -8.81
CA GLN A 66 -18.94 -33.68 -9.80
C GLN A 66 -17.55 -33.06 -9.69
N ILE A 67 -16.95 -32.72 -10.83
CA ILE A 67 -15.58 -32.15 -10.90
C ILE A 67 -15.49 -30.86 -10.07
N LEU A 68 -16.49 -29.99 -10.16
CA LEU A 68 -16.53 -28.72 -9.42
C LEU A 68 -16.42 -28.94 -7.90
N THR A 69 -17.23 -29.84 -7.35
CA THR A 69 -17.20 -30.14 -5.91
C THR A 69 -15.88 -30.78 -5.47
N ARG A 70 -15.24 -31.59 -6.34
CA ARG A 70 -13.90 -32.14 -6.04
C ARG A 70 -12.85 -31.03 -5.98
N ILE A 71 -12.84 -30.11 -6.95
CA ILE A 71 -11.93 -28.96 -6.94
C ILE A 71 -12.16 -28.10 -5.70
N SER A 72 -13.42 -27.78 -5.39
CA SER A 72 -13.76 -27.03 -4.18
C SER A 72 -13.26 -27.72 -2.90
N SER A 73 -13.37 -29.06 -2.82
CA SER A 73 -12.88 -29.82 -1.66
C SER A 73 -11.37 -29.71 -1.44
N PHE A 74 -10.59 -29.49 -2.51
CA PHE A 74 -9.14 -29.35 -2.43
C PHE A 74 -8.68 -27.94 -2.06
N ILE A 75 -9.52 -26.93 -2.31
CA ILE A 75 -9.15 -25.51 -2.12
C ILE A 75 -9.55 -25.00 -0.73
N ILE A 76 -10.67 -25.49 -0.16
CA ILE A 76 -11.21 -24.97 1.11
C ILE A 76 -10.19 -25.00 2.25
N LEU A 77 -9.49 -26.13 2.45
CA LEU A 77 -8.52 -26.24 3.55
C LEU A 77 -7.27 -25.37 3.35
N PRO A 78 -6.58 -25.37 2.19
CA PRO A 78 -5.50 -24.40 1.93
C PRO A 78 -5.94 -22.95 2.12
N ALA A 79 -7.13 -22.58 1.66
CA ALA A 79 -7.65 -21.22 1.80
C ALA A 79 -7.92 -20.84 3.26
N MET A 80 -8.24 -21.80 4.13
CA MET A 80 -8.45 -21.54 5.56
C MET A 80 -7.16 -21.36 6.36
N LEU A 81 -5.99 -21.71 5.80
CA LEU A 81 -4.73 -21.60 6.54
C LEU A 81 -4.47 -20.18 7.06
N PRO A 82 -4.49 -19.10 6.25
CA PRO A 82 -4.27 -17.74 6.76
C PRO A 82 -5.31 -17.33 7.80
N VAL A 83 -6.56 -17.74 7.63
CA VAL A 83 -7.64 -17.48 8.60
C VAL A 83 -7.32 -18.12 9.96
N VAL A 84 -6.86 -19.37 9.96
CA VAL A 84 -6.50 -20.09 11.19
C VAL A 84 -5.31 -19.46 11.91
N LEU A 85 -4.30 -19.00 11.16
CA LEU A 85 -3.09 -18.41 11.74
C LEU A 85 -3.35 -17.00 12.27
N LEU A 86 -4.00 -16.15 11.48
CA LEU A 86 -4.17 -14.72 11.80
C LEU A 86 -5.31 -14.45 12.78
N TYR A 87 -6.31 -15.34 12.85
CA TYR A 87 -7.48 -15.21 13.73
C TYR A 87 -7.57 -16.36 14.74
N PHE A 88 -6.41 -16.85 15.16
CA PHE A 88 -6.32 -17.87 16.18
C PHE A 88 -7.04 -17.41 17.46
N GLY A 89 -8.04 -18.18 17.89
CA GLY A 89 -8.90 -17.83 19.04
C GLY A 89 -10.37 -17.56 18.65
N GLU A 90 -10.66 -17.17 17.40
CA GLU A 90 -12.03 -17.00 16.91
C GLU A 90 -12.61 -18.33 16.40
N TRP A 91 -12.64 -19.31 17.29
CA TRP A 91 -12.99 -20.72 17.01
C TRP A 91 -14.39 -20.90 16.42
N GLY A 92 -15.35 -20.05 16.79
CA GLY A 92 -16.73 -20.12 16.30
C GLY A 92 -16.86 -19.92 14.80
N LEU A 93 -15.91 -19.20 14.18
CA LEU A 93 -15.82 -19.01 12.74
C LEU A 93 -14.97 -20.09 12.07
N ILE A 94 -13.86 -20.49 12.70
CA ILE A 94 -12.88 -21.42 12.14
C ILE A 94 -13.40 -22.87 12.10
N ILE A 95 -13.88 -23.39 13.24
CA ILE A 95 -14.15 -24.82 13.41
C ILE A 95 -15.18 -25.35 12.39
N PRO A 96 -16.34 -24.70 12.17
CA PRO A 96 -17.33 -25.24 11.25
C PRO A 96 -16.79 -25.39 9.82
N ILE A 97 -16.02 -24.43 9.33
CA ILE A 97 -15.48 -24.44 7.96
C ILE A 97 -14.40 -25.51 7.80
N ILE A 98 -13.50 -25.64 8.79
CA ILE A 98 -12.44 -26.67 8.78
C ILE A 98 -13.06 -28.07 8.81
N VAL A 99 -14.06 -28.30 9.66
CA VAL A 99 -14.76 -29.60 9.74
C VAL A 99 -15.38 -29.95 8.39
N VAL A 100 -16.04 -29.00 7.73
CA VAL A 100 -16.57 -29.20 6.37
C VAL A 100 -15.45 -29.56 5.40
N GLY A 101 -14.34 -28.80 5.40
CA GLY A 101 -13.19 -29.03 4.54
C GLY A 101 -12.58 -30.43 4.71
N ILE A 102 -12.41 -30.90 5.95
CA ILE A 102 -11.89 -32.24 6.24
C ILE A 102 -12.86 -33.32 5.75
N ILE A 103 -14.14 -33.23 6.12
CA ILE A 103 -15.14 -34.23 5.74
C ILE A 103 -15.26 -34.32 4.23
N ILE A 104 -15.35 -33.18 3.54
CA ILE A 104 -15.53 -33.20 2.09
C ILE A 104 -14.28 -33.64 1.36
N LEU A 105 -13.08 -33.33 1.85
CA LEU A 105 -11.83 -33.84 1.27
C LEU A 105 -11.77 -35.37 1.34
N LEU A 106 -12.07 -35.95 2.51
CA LEU A 106 -12.02 -37.40 2.74
C LEU A 106 -13.12 -38.15 1.97
N LEU A 107 -14.33 -37.61 1.96
CA LEU A 107 -15.51 -38.21 1.31
C LEU A 107 -15.71 -37.76 -0.14
N SER A 108 -14.78 -36.97 -0.69
CA SER A 108 -14.77 -36.54 -2.09
C SER A 108 -14.76 -37.75 -3.03
N GLY A 109 -15.40 -37.62 -4.19
CA GLY A 109 -15.38 -38.65 -5.25
C GLY A 109 -14.06 -38.73 -6.02
N ALA A 110 -12.97 -38.16 -5.49
CA ALA A 110 -11.62 -38.28 -6.04
C ALA A 110 -10.98 -39.63 -5.69
N GLY A 111 -9.97 -40.04 -6.46
CA GLY A 111 -9.24 -41.28 -6.21
C GLY A 111 -8.51 -41.25 -4.86
N GLU A 112 -8.43 -42.39 -4.18
CA GLU A 112 -7.84 -42.50 -2.83
C GLU A 112 -6.41 -41.96 -2.77
N GLY A 113 -5.56 -42.31 -3.75
CA GLY A 113 -4.19 -41.81 -3.80
C GLY A 113 -4.07 -40.28 -3.83
N ILE A 114 -4.96 -39.60 -4.56
CA ILE A 114 -4.97 -38.12 -4.65
C ILE A 114 -5.42 -37.52 -3.31
N LYS A 115 -6.47 -38.09 -2.69
CA LYS A 115 -6.97 -37.62 -1.38
C LYS A 115 -5.90 -37.75 -0.31
N THR A 116 -5.22 -38.90 -0.24
CA THR A 116 -4.13 -39.12 0.70
C THR A 116 -2.98 -38.15 0.48
N ALA A 117 -2.53 -37.99 -0.77
CA ALA A 117 -1.43 -37.07 -1.10
C ALA A 117 -1.77 -35.59 -0.80
N LEU A 118 -2.97 -35.13 -1.15
CA LEU A 118 -3.39 -33.77 -0.84
C LEU A 118 -3.58 -33.57 0.67
N ALA A 119 -4.16 -34.53 1.38
CA ALA A 119 -4.32 -34.46 2.83
C ALA A 119 -2.97 -34.35 3.55
N THR A 120 -1.95 -35.10 3.12
CA THR A 120 -0.61 -35.00 3.71
C THR A 120 0.07 -33.67 3.38
N ILE A 121 -0.05 -33.17 2.14
CA ILE A 121 0.47 -31.85 1.76
C ILE A 121 -0.19 -30.74 2.59
N ILE A 122 -1.51 -30.76 2.71
CA ILE A 122 -2.28 -29.77 3.49
C ILE A 122 -1.88 -29.85 4.96
N LEU A 123 -1.76 -31.05 5.53
CA LEU A 123 -1.33 -31.22 6.91
C LEU A 123 0.07 -30.62 7.14
N LEU A 124 1.03 -30.91 6.26
CA LEU A 124 2.37 -30.32 6.34
C LEU A 124 2.34 -28.80 6.22
N LEU A 125 1.51 -28.25 5.32
CA LEU A 125 1.33 -26.81 5.16
C LEU A 125 0.83 -26.16 6.45
N TYR A 126 -0.10 -26.80 7.16
CA TYR A 126 -0.57 -26.32 8.46
C TYR A 126 0.50 -26.39 9.54
N ILE A 127 1.27 -27.47 9.60
CA ILE A 127 2.35 -27.63 10.58
C ILE A 127 3.44 -26.58 10.36
N PHE A 128 3.97 -26.47 9.13
CA PHE A 128 5.02 -25.50 8.81
C PHE A 128 4.52 -24.06 8.86
N GLY A 129 3.28 -23.81 8.42
CA GLY A 129 2.65 -22.49 8.51
C GLY A 129 2.48 -22.03 9.95
N ALA A 130 1.98 -22.90 10.84
CA ALA A 130 1.88 -22.60 12.26
C ALA A 130 3.25 -22.38 12.90
N LEU A 131 4.22 -23.27 12.65
CA LEU A 131 5.58 -23.11 13.16
C LEU A 131 6.21 -21.80 12.72
N GLY A 132 6.14 -21.49 11.42
CA GLY A 132 6.68 -20.25 10.86
C GLY A 132 6.00 -19.01 11.43
N TYR A 133 4.66 -19.02 11.56
CA TYR A 133 3.90 -17.94 12.16
C TYR A 133 4.31 -17.71 13.62
N PHE A 134 4.33 -18.77 14.44
CA PHE A 134 4.72 -18.65 15.84
C PHE A 134 6.15 -18.13 16.00
N LEU A 135 7.12 -18.67 15.26
CA LEU A 135 8.50 -18.17 15.29
C LEU A 135 8.54 -16.68 14.91
N PHE A 136 7.84 -16.29 13.83
CA PHE A 136 7.80 -14.90 13.41
C PHE A 136 7.21 -14.00 14.50
N THR A 137 6.04 -14.33 15.03
CA THR A 137 5.38 -13.53 16.08
C THR A 137 6.18 -13.49 17.37
N SER A 138 6.86 -14.58 17.76
CA SER A 138 7.64 -14.61 18.99
C SER A 138 8.95 -13.84 18.91
N PHE A 139 9.59 -13.77 17.74
CA PHE A 139 10.87 -13.08 17.57
C PHE A 139 10.75 -11.63 17.10
N PHE A 140 9.74 -11.31 16.28
CA PHE A 140 9.67 -10.01 15.60
C PHE A 140 8.53 -9.11 16.09
N VAL A 141 7.53 -9.63 16.82
CA VAL A 141 6.46 -8.81 17.36
C VAL A 141 6.76 -8.51 18.82
N ALA A 142 7.17 -7.28 19.11
CA ALA A 142 7.35 -6.81 20.46
C ALA A 142 5.99 -6.76 21.18
N ALA A 143 5.95 -7.22 22.44
CA ALA A 143 4.77 -7.11 23.28
C ALA A 143 4.59 -5.65 23.72
N VAL A 144 4.05 -4.82 22.85
CA VAL A 144 3.73 -3.43 23.12
C VAL A 144 2.30 -3.36 23.67
N LYS A 145 2.12 -2.76 24.84
CA LYS A 145 0.80 -2.43 25.35
C LYS A 145 0.41 -1.07 24.82
N GLU A 146 -0.44 -1.07 23.81
CA GLU A 146 -1.09 0.13 23.31
C GLU A 146 -2.41 0.37 24.06
N GLN A 147 -2.58 1.58 24.56
CA GLN A 147 -3.85 2.06 25.11
C GLN A 147 -4.37 3.20 24.24
N VAL A 148 -5.55 3.01 23.65
CA VAL A 148 -6.26 4.07 22.95
C VAL A 148 -6.86 5.03 23.98
N VAL A 149 -6.39 6.28 23.98
CA VAL A 149 -6.79 7.34 24.92
C VAL A 149 -7.99 8.10 24.38
N GLU A 150 -7.96 8.42 23.09
CA GLU A 150 -9.00 9.21 22.42
C GLU A 150 -9.20 8.70 20.99
N THR A 151 -10.42 8.79 20.50
CA THR A 151 -10.76 8.52 19.11
C THR A 151 -11.78 9.54 18.61
N GLY A 152 -11.71 9.90 17.34
CA GLY A 152 -12.71 10.77 16.72
C GLY A 152 -12.72 10.64 15.20
N VAL A 153 -13.60 11.42 14.58
CA VAL A 153 -13.81 11.42 13.13
C VAL A 153 -13.70 12.86 12.64
N SER A 154 -13.10 13.05 11.46
CA SER A 154 -12.97 14.35 10.84
C SER A 154 -14.35 14.93 10.46
N PRO A 155 -14.48 16.27 10.31
CA PRO A 155 -15.75 16.92 9.98
C PRO A 155 -16.43 16.37 8.72
N SER A 156 -15.65 16.04 7.68
CA SER A 156 -16.19 15.43 6.45
C SER A 156 -16.65 13.97 6.64
N GLY A 157 -16.26 13.32 7.74
CA GLY A 157 -16.48 11.89 7.96
C GLY A 157 -15.46 10.99 7.23
N THR A 158 -14.53 11.56 6.46
CA THR A 158 -13.64 10.81 5.56
C THR A 158 -12.51 10.13 6.31
N TYR A 159 -11.98 10.78 7.35
CA TYR A 159 -10.89 10.23 8.16
C TYR A 159 -11.33 10.02 9.60
N ARG A 160 -10.72 9.04 10.26
CA ARG A 160 -10.80 8.87 11.70
C ARG A 160 -9.41 8.95 12.29
N TYR A 161 -9.35 9.32 13.57
CA TYR A 161 -8.09 9.38 14.30
C TYR A 161 -8.18 8.59 15.60
N ARG A 162 -7.03 8.09 16.03
CA ARG A 162 -6.82 7.49 17.36
C ARG A 162 -5.56 8.05 18.00
N VAL A 163 -5.67 8.47 19.25
CA VAL A 163 -4.55 8.85 20.11
C VAL A 163 -4.20 7.62 20.94
N VAL A 164 -2.96 7.18 20.85
CA VAL A 164 -2.49 5.95 21.49
C VAL A 164 -1.31 6.26 22.39
N ASN A 165 -1.42 5.85 23.65
CA ASN A 165 -0.29 5.78 24.55
C ASN A 165 0.29 4.37 24.51
N THR A 166 1.59 4.31 24.35
CA THR A 166 2.35 3.07 24.36
C THR A 166 3.14 3.00 25.65
N ASP A 167 2.97 1.93 26.41
CA ASP A 167 3.83 1.63 27.57
C ASP A 167 5.02 0.78 27.12
N ASP A 168 6.22 1.34 27.24
CA ASP A 168 7.49 0.65 27.00
C ASP A 168 8.50 0.87 28.15
N THR A 169 9.65 0.20 28.08
CA THR A 169 10.73 0.32 29.09
C THR A 169 11.41 1.70 29.10
N SER A 170 11.03 2.61 28.20
CA SER A 170 11.65 3.91 27.96
C SER A 170 10.69 5.07 28.25
N LYS A 171 9.82 4.93 29.27
CA LYS A 171 8.79 5.91 29.69
C LYS A 171 7.67 6.14 28.65
N GLY A 172 7.52 5.22 27.71
CA GLY A 172 6.42 5.18 26.74
C GLY A 172 6.42 6.31 25.70
N SER A 173 5.39 6.34 24.88
CA SER A 173 5.19 7.36 23.84
C SER A 173 3.71 7.65 23.62
N THR A 174 3.40 8.87 23.18
CA THR A 174 2.07 9.20 22.66
C THR A 174 2.14 9.40 21.16
N ALA A 175 1.30 8.69 20.43
CA ALA A 175 1.20 8.77 18.98
C ALA A 175 -0.24 9.07 18.55
N VAL A 176 -0.38 9.86 17.49
CA VAL A 176 -1.67 10.12 16.83
C VAL A 176 -1.63 9.47 15.46
N TYR A 177 -2.59 8.60 15.23
CA TYR A 177 -2.77 7.90 13.97
C TYR A 177 -3.99 8.45 13.25
N VAL A 178 -3.88 8.61 11.94
CA VAL A 178 -4.99 8.94 11.05
C VAL A 178 -5.15 7.81 10.02
N GLU A 179 -6.39 7.44 9.75
CA GLU A 179 -6.73 6.40 8.78
C GLU A 179 -8.08 6.70 8.10
N PRO A 180 -8.33 6.16 6.89
CA PRO A 180 -9.56 6.41 6.14
C PRO A 180 -10.74 5.71 6.81
N ASN A 181 -11.78 6.47 7.10
CA ASN A 181 -12.99 5.96 7.75
C ASN A 181 -13.92 5.20 6.78
N TYR A 182 -13.70 5.34 5.47
CA TYR A 182 -14.51 4.70 4.42
C TYR A 182 -13.96 3.35 3.93
N ALA A 183 -12.74 2.98 4.31
CA ALA A 183 -12.06 1.79 3.76
C ALA A 183 -12.55 0.47 4.37
N ASP A 184 -13.26 0.53 5.51
CA ASP A 184 -13.77 -0.64 6.20
C ASP A 184 -14.93 -1.31 5.46
N VAL A 185 -14.99 -2.64 5.53
CA VAL A 185 -16.17 -3.40 5.08
C VAL A 185 -17.02 -3.76 6.30
N LYS A 186 -18.19 -3.11 6.42
CA LYS A 186 -19.11 -3.29 7.55
C LYS A 186 -20.28 -4.20 7.15
N ASN A 187 -20.43 -5.32 7.86
CA ASN A 187 -21.54 -6.25 7.70
C ASN A 187 -22.26 -6.47 9.05
N GLN A 188 -23.43 -7.11 9.03
CA GLN A 188 -24.21 -7.39 10.25
C GLN A 188 -23.42 -8.25 11.28
N PHE A 189 -22.57 -9.16 10.82
CA PHE A 189 -21.86 -10.11 11.69
C PHE A 189 -20.47 -9.62 12.14
N ALA A 190 -19.79 -8.87 11.28
CA ALA A 190 -18.42 -8.42 11.53
C ALA A 190 -18.11 -7.11 10.82
N VAL A 191 -17.20 -6.35 11.41
CA VAL A 191 -16.54 -5.20 10.80
C VAL A 191 -15.14 -5.62 10.40
N PHE A 192 -14.79 -5.40 9.14
CA PHE A 192 -13.45 -5.65 8.60
C PHE A 192 -12.75 -4.29 8.41
N THR A 193 -11.78 -4.01 9.28
CA THR A 193 -10.96 -2.80 9.24
C THR A 193 -9.73 -3.04 8.37
N LEU A 194 -9.42 -2.16 7.42
CA LEU A 194 -8.33 -2.43 6.47
C LEU A 194 -6.95 -2.28 7.15
N LYS A 195 -6.09 -3.30 7.03
CA LYS A 195 -4.75 -3.31 7.62
C LYS A 195 -3.80 -2.34 6.93
N ASN A 196 -2.83 -1.84 7.69
CA ASN A 196 -1.72 -1.02 7.20
C ASN A 196 -2.21 0.21 6.42
N GLN A 197 -3.25 0.85 6.96
CA GLN A 197 -3.76 2.13 6.49
C GLN A 197 -3.52 3.23 7.51
N GLU A 198 -2.81 2.95 8.59
CA GLU A 198 -2.59 3.93 9.64
C GLU A 198 -1.36 4.77 9.30
N HIS A 199 -1.54 6.09 9.30
CA HIS A 199 -0.44 7.04 9.17
C HIS A 199 -0.18 7.72 10.51
N VAL A 200 1.07 7.69 10.95
CA VAL A 200 1.52 8.37 12.16
C VAL A 200 1.74 9.85 11.83
N VAL A 201 0.83 10.70 12.30
CA VAL A 201 0.89 12.16 12.04
C VAL A 201 1.59 12.92 13.16
N TYR A 202 1.69 12.30 14.33
CA TYR A 202 2.41 12.80 15.49
C TYR A 202 2.91 11.64 16.33
N MET A 203 4.15 11.73 16.81
CA MET A 203 4.72 10.78 17.76
C MET A 203 5.74 11.51 18.62
N GLU A 204 5.53 11.51 19.92
CA GLU A 204 6.42 12.17 20.87
C GLU A 204 6.74 11.25 22.06
N ARG A 205 7.96 11.38 22.57
CA ARG A 205 8.44 10.66 23.76
C ARG A 205 8.87 11.67 24.84
N PRO A 206 8.57 11.45 26.13
CA PRO A 206 7.78 10.35 26.70
C PRO A 206 6.26 10.55 26.48
N VAL A 207 5.42 9.74 27.14
CA VAL A 207 3.96 9.91 27.14
C VAL A 207 3.55 11.35 27.51
N GLN A 208 2.62 11.90 26.74
CA GLN A 208 2.03 13.23 26.96
C GLN A 208 0.92 13.14 28.00
N SER A 209 0.86 14.12 28.91
CA SER A 209 -0.18 14.21 29.95
C SER A 209 -1.51 14.69 29.39
N LYS A 210 -1.46 15.53 28.35
CA LYS A 210 -2.64 16.07 27.69
C LYS A 210 -2.42 16.14 26.19
N VAL A 211 -3.41 15.69 25.43
CA VAL A 211 -3.48 15.84 23.98
C VAL A 211 -4.88 16.36 23.66
N GLU A 212 -4.96 17.46 22.92
CA GLU A 212 -6.22 17.98 22.39
C GLU A 212 -6.13 17.99 20.87
N ILE A 213 -7.11 17.35 20.23
CA ILE A 213 -7.26 17.33 18.78
C ILE A 213 -8.40 18.27 18.38
N LYS A 214 -8.11 19.17 17.45
CA LYS A 214 -9.10 20.04 16.82
C LYS A 214 -9.09 19.80 15.32
N TRP A 215 -10.28 19.85 14.74
CA TRP A 215 -10.44 19.78 13.30
C TRP A 215 -11.03 21.08 12.77
N GLU A 216 -10.48 21.54 11.66
CA GLU A 216 -10.99 22.69 10.92
C GLU A 216 -11.15 22.31 9.45
N THR A 217 -12.16 22.86 8.79
CA THR A 217 -12.29 22.75 7.34
C THR A 217 -11.75 24.04 6.73
N GLN A 218 -10.72 23.91 5.91
CA GLN A 218 -10.06 25.03 5.23
C GLN A 218 -10.24 24.91 3.71
N SER A 219 -10.19 26.03 2.98
CA SER A 219 -10.27 25.99 1.53
C SER A 219 -8.97 25.46 0.92
N ARG A 220 -9.04 24.92 -0.31
CA ARG A 220 -7.87 24.46 -1.05
C ARG A 220 -6.80 25.53 -1.17
N GLN A 221 -7.22 26.77 -1.44
CA GLN A 221 -6.32 27.91 -1.57
C GLN A 221 -5.60 28.20 -0.25
N ASP A 222 -6.34 28.27 0.87
CA ASP A 222 -5.75 28.55 2.18
C ASP A 222 -4.72 27.48 2.57
N ILE A 223 -5.01 26.21 2.30
CA ILE A 223 -4.10 25.10 2.57
C ILE A 223 -2.85 25.20 1.67
N THR A 224 -3.02 25.53 0.39
CA THR A 224 -1.93 25.69 -0.56
C THR A 224 -1.02 26.85 -0.18
N ASP A 225 -1.60 27.98 0.22
CA ASP A 225 -0.86 29.16 0.66
C ASP A 225 -0.06 28.88 1.94
N HIS A 226 -0.66 28.13 2.87
CA HIS A 226 0.05 27.67 4.07
C HIS A 226 1.19 26.69 3.74
N LEU A 227 1.02 25.80 2.76
CA LEU A 227 2.09 24.87 2.36
C LEU A 227 3.25 25.62 1.70
N ASN A 228 2.94 26.52 0.78
CA ASN A 228 3.93 27.36 0.11
C ASN A 228 4.65 28.33 1.07
N SER A 229 4.04 28.69 2.21
CA SER A 229 4.71 29.48 3.25
C SER A 229 5.69 28.66 4.10
N ILE A 230 5.51 27.34 4.18
CA ILE A 230 6.46 26.42 4.83
C ILE A 230 7.65 26.15 3.90
N SER A 231 7.38 25.84 2.62
CA SER A 231 8.42 25.51 1.63
C SER A 231 7.94 25.80 0.22
N ASP A 232 8.83 26.36 -0.59
CA ASP A 232 8.67 26.60 -2.03
C ASP A 232 9.14 25.42 -2.90
N GLU A 233 9.64 24.34 -2.29
CA GLU A 233 10.18 23.15 -2.95
C GLU A 233 9.24 21.95 -2.89
N ILE A 234 7.95 22.17 -2.63
CA ILE A 234 6.96 21.09 -2.53
C ILE A 234 6.68 20.54 -3.94
N GLU A 235 7.10 19.30 -4.20
CA GLU A 235 6.88 18.61 -5.46
C GLU A 235 5.58 17.78 -5.44
N VAL A 236 4.79 17.88 -6.51
CA VAL A 236 3.60 17.06 -6.76
C VAL A 236 3.92 16.09 -7.89
N THR A 237 3.70 14.79 -7.64
CA THR A 237 3.86 13.75 -8.67
C THR A 237 2.57 13.61 -9.47
N VAL A 238 2.68 13.61 -10.79
CA VAL A 238 1.56 13.58 -11.74
C VAL A 238 1.78 12.55 -12.84
N THR A 239 0.70 12.07 -13.44
CA THR A 239 0.75 11.15 -14.57
C THR A 239 1.14 11.84 -15.88
N ASP A 240 1.50 11.05 -16.90
CA ASP A 240 1.76 11.56 -18.25
C ASP A 240 0.59 12.38 -18.81
N ALA A 241 -0.64 11.90 -18.59
CA ALA A 241 -1.85 12.56 -19.07
C ALA A 241 -2.13 13.87 -18.34
N GLU A 242 -1.77 13.96 -17.05
CA GLU A 242 -1.92 15.18 -16.26
C GLU A 242 -0.85 16.21 -16.63
N LEU A 243 0.40 15.79 -16.85
CA LEU A 243 1.46 16.68 -17.37
C LEU A 243 1.03 17.38 -18.66
N GLU A 244 0.47 16.63 -19.61
CA GLU A 244 -0.01 17.19 -20.88
C GLU A 244 -1.14 18.21 -20.67
N ARG A 245 -2.09 17.93 -19.77
CA ARG A 245 -3.17 18.89 -19.42
C ARG A 245 -2.65 20.15 -18.76
N LEU A 246 -1.59 20.03 -17.95
CA LEU A 246 -0.90 21.16 -17.33
C LEU A 246 -0.06 21.98 -18.33
N GLY A 247 0.02 21.55 -19.59
CA GLY A 247 0.78 22.23 -20.64
C GLY A 247 2.26 21.86 -20.67
N TYR A 248 2.68 20.84 -19.91
CA TYR A 248 4.03 20.30 -20.01
C TYR A 248 4.14 19.36 -21.21
N THR A 249 5.32 19.35 -21.82
CA THR A 249 5.63 18.46 -22.93
C THR A 249 6.58 17.37 -22.43
N TYR A 250 6.70 16.27 -23.17
CA TYR A 250 7.67 15.24 -22.81
C TYR A 250 9.09 15.83 -22.72
N ASP A 251 9.45 16.66 -23.71
CA ASP A 251 10.80 17.21 -23.87
C ASP A 251 11.20 18.15 -22.73
N ASN A 252 10.29 18.99 -22.22
CA ASN A 252 10.57 19.93 -21.12
C ASN A 252 10.61 19.27 -19.72
N LYS A 253 10.37 17.95 -19.65
CA LYS A 253 10.50 17.16 -18.42
C LYS A 253 11.62 16.14 -18.47
N LEU A 254 12.47 16.17 -19.50
CA LEU A 254 13.63 15.30 -19.57
C LEU A 254 14.73 15.75 -18.60
N MET A 255 15.27 14.78 -17.85
CA MET A 255 16.31 14.99 -16.86
C MET A 255 17.41 13.93 -16.97
N LEU A 256 18.63 14.32 -16.59
CA LEU A 256 19.73 13.41 -16.28
C LEU A 256 19.60 12.96 -14.83
N THR A 257 19.61 11.64 -14.63
CA THR A 257 19.57 10.99 -13.31
C THR A 257 20.76 10.05 -13.15
N ASN A 258 21.07 9.63 -11.92
CA ASN A 258 22.17 8.70 -11.62
C ASN A 258 23.52 9.13 -12.21
N LEU A 259 23.82 10.43 -12.13
CA LEU A 259 25.08 10.99 -12.61
C LEU A 259 26.26 10.47 -11.77
N SER A 260 27.26 9.88 -12.42
CA SER A 260 28.52 9.56 -11.75
C SER A 260 29.25 10.83 -11.32
N ALA A 261 30.11 10.73 -10.30
CA ALA A 261 30.88 11.89 -9.81
C ALA A 261 31.63 12.62 -10.95
N SER A 262 32.22 11.87 -11.88
CA SER A 262 32.89 12.44 -13.05
C SER A 262 31.96 13.26 -13.97
N ARG A 263 30.71 12.82 -14.16
CA ARG A 263 29.72 13.55 -14.97
C ARG A 263 29.17 14.77 -14.24
N LYS A 264 29.00 14.69 -12.92
CA LYS A 264 28.65 15.84 -12.08
C LYS A 264 29.69 16.95 -12.19
N PHE A 265 30.98 16.61 -12.05
CA PHE A 265 32.06 17.60 -12.18
C PHE A 265 32.13 18.24 -13.58
N ALA A 266 31.80 17.49 -14.64
CA ALA A 266 31.72 18.04 -16.00
C ALA A 266 30.58 19.06 -16.17
N LEU A 267 29.55 18.99 -15.33
CA LEU A 267 28.47 19.97 -15.25
C LEU A 267 28.76 21.14 -14.29
N GLY A 268 29.93 21.16 -13.65
CA GLY A 268 30.26 22.14 -12.61
C GLY A 268 29.59 21.85 -11.27
N LEU A 269 29.02 20.65 -11.10
CA LEU A 269 28.40 20.20 -9.86
C LEU A 269 29.42 19.49 -8.96
N THR A 270 29.13 19.44 -7.67
CA THR A 270 29.90 18.75 -6.64
C THR A 270 29.41 17.31 -6.45
N ALA A 271 30.17 16.52 -5.68
CA ALA A 271 29.76 15.15 -5.34
C ALA A 271 28.49 15.12 -4.45
N SER A 272 28.24 16.19 -3.71
CA SER A 272 27.11 16.33 -2.79
C SER A 272 25.79 16.66 -3.49
N ASP A 273 25.84 17.13 -4.74
CA ASP A 273 24.63 17.45 -5.52
C ASP A 273 24.00 16.16 -6.01
N VAL A 274 22.89 15.76 -5.40
CA VAL A 274 22.20 14.49 -5.67
C VAL A 274 21.00 14.64 -6.59
N ASP A 275 20.58 15.87 -6.86
CA ASP A 275 19.35 16.14 -7.61
C ASP A 275 19.50 15.84 -9.11
N PRO A 276 18.42 15.36 -9.76
CA PRO A 276 18.36 15.26 -11.21
C PRO A 276 18.62 16.61 -11.90
N VAL A 277 19.26 16.56 -13.07
CA VAL A 277 19.57 17.78 -13.84
C VAL A 277 18.64 17.88 -15.05
N PRO A 278 17.74 18.88 -15.14
CA PRO A 278 16.92 19.10 -16.32
C PRO A 278 17.75 19.33 -17.57
N LEU A 279 17.37 18.70 -18.70
CA LEU A 279 18.09 18.90 -19.97
C LEU A 279 18.01 20.35 -20.46
N ASP A 280 16.94 21.06 -20.12
CA ASP A 280 16.78 22.48 -20.47
C ASP A 280 17.79 23.41 -19.77
N ASN A 281 18.40 22.96 -18.67
CA ASN A 281 19.42 23.73 -17.96
C ASN A 281 20.82 23.55 -18.58
N LEU A 282 20.98 22.62 -19.53
CA LEU A 282 22.27 22.29 -20.15
C LEU A 282 22.49 23.12 -21.41
N ASN A 283 23.72 23.62 -21.57
CA ASN A 283 24.14 24.25 -22.82
C ASN A 283 24.49 23.20 -23.89
N GLN A 284 24.72 23.63 -25.13
CA GLN A 284 24.98 22.71 -26.24
C GLN A 284 26.24 21.84 -26.03
N GLU A 285 27.32 22.42 -25.51
CA GLU A 285 28.56 21.66 -25.24
C GLU A 285 28.35 20.57 -24.18
N GLN A 286 27.55 20.88 -23.15
CA GLN A 286 27.18 19.92 -22.11
C GLN A 286 26.29 18.82 -22.70
N LEU A 287 25.29 19.16 -23.51
CA LEU A 287 24.43 18.17 -24.17
C LEU A 287 25.23 17.24 -25.09
N ASP A 288 26.15 17.79 -25.88
CA ASP A 288 27.05 17.04 -26.76
C ASP A 288 27.93 16.05 -25.96
N PHE A 289 28.41 16.45 -24.78
CA PHE A 289 29.18 15.58 -23.87
C PHE A 289 28.37 14.36 -23.40
N PHE A 290 27.05 14.47 -23.27
CA PHE A 290 26.15 13.35 -22.96
C PHE A 290 25.64 12.62 -24.20
N GLY A 291 26.06 12.99 -25.42
CA GLY A 291 25.58 12.40 -26.66
C GLY A 291 24.11 12.71 -26.95
N ILE A 292 23.61 13.86 -26.47
CA ILE A 292 22.23 14.31 -26.61
C ILE A 292 22.20 15.51 -27.54
N GLY A 293 21.41 15.44 -28.61
CA GLY A 293 21.16 16.57 -29.50
C GLY A 293 19.88 17.32 -29.11
N LYS A 294 19.84 18.64 -29.35
CA LYS A 294 18.67 19.50 -29.18
C LYS A 294 18.32 20.19 -30.50
N GLU A 295 17.04 20.19 -30.86
CA GLU A 295 16.54 20.92 -32.03
C GLU A 295 16.05 22.33 -31.67
N PRO A 296 15.95 23.26 -32.64
CA PRO A 296 15.45 24.62 -32.40
C PRO A 296 14.01 24.68 -31.85
N ASN A 297 13.21 23.64 -32.10
CA ASN A 297 11.86 23.48 -31.56
C ASN A 297 11.84 22.96 -30.10
N GLY A 298 13.01 22.74 -29.49
CA GLY A 298 13.15 22.26 -28.11
C GLY A 298 13.15 20.73 -27.95
N ARG A 299 13.06 19.95 -29.04
CA ARG A 299 13.05 18.48 -28.97
C ARG A 299 14.44 17.90 -28.75
N TYR A 300 14.52 16.84 -27.96
CA TYR A 300 15.77 16.14 -27.67
C TYR A 300 15.85 14.79 -28.39
N TYR A 301 17.05 14.45 -28.89
CA TYR A 301 17.30 13.19 -29.58
C TYR A 301 18.67 12.59 -29.22
N ILE A 302 18.83 11.30 -29.46
CA ILE A 302 20.12 10.61 -29.27
C ILE A 302 21.03 10.97 -30.46
N ALA A 303 22.19 11.57 -30.19
CA ALA A 303 23.10 12.06 -31.23
C ALA A 303 23.72 10.91 -32.05
N ASP A 304 24.17 9.84 -31.39
CA ASP A 304 24.76 8.66 -32.03
C ASP A 304 24.17 7.36 -31.41
N PRO A 305 22.98 6.90 -31.88
CA PRO A 305 22.33 5.74 -31.32
C PRO A 305 23.02 4.44 -31.76
N SER A 306 23.37 3.58 -30.79
CA SER A 306 23.94 2.27 -31.14
C SER A 306 22.97 1.42 -32.00
N PRO A 307 23.48 0.52 -32.87
CA PRO A 307 22.63 -0.31 -33.73
C PRO A 307 21.57 -1.11 -32.96
N ARG A 308 21.90 -1.54 -31.74
CA ARG A 308 20.97 -2.27 -30.88
C ARG A 308 19.83 -1.38 -30.38
N VAL A 309 20.08 -0.10 -30.12
CA VAL A 309 19.04 0.87 -29.72
C VAL A 309 18.13 1.15 -30.91
N VAL A 310 18.68 1.33 -32.10
CA VAL A 310 17.92 1.52 -33.35
C VAL A 310 16.99 0.33 -33.62
N GLU A 311 17.54 -0.89 -33.58
CA GLU A 311 16.75 -2.13 -33.77
C GLU A 311 15.65 -2.25 -32.71
N LYS A 312 15.96 -2.01 -31.44
CA LYS A 312 15.00 -2.12 -30.35
C LYS A 312 13.90 -1.07 -30.42
N ASN A 313 14.23 0.12 -30.93
CA ASN A 313 13.25 1.18 -31.17
C ASN A 313 12.42 0.89 -32.43
N GLY A 314 12.94 0.07 -33.35
CA GLY A 314 12.28 -0.26 -34.63
C GLY A 314 12.31 0.90 -35.61
N THR A 315 13.37 1.69 -35.59
CA THR A 315 13.62 2.84 -36.48
C THR A 315 14.60 2.43 -37.58
N GLU A 316 14.57 3.10 -38.73
CA GLU A 316 15.55 2.81 -39.79
C GLU A 316 16.95 3.33 -39.42
N PRO A 317 18.03 2.64 -39.83
CA PRO A 317 19.40 3.12 -39.61
C PRO A 317 19.59 4.54 -40.18
N GLY A 318 20.11 5.45 -39.35
CA GLY A 318 20.34 6.85 -39.72
C GLY A 318 19.17 7.80 -39.45
N GLN A 319 17.98 7.30 -39.06
CA GLN A 319 16.92 8.16 -38.55
C GLN A 319 17.21 8.62 -37.13
N ARG A 320 16.87 9.88 -36.83
CA ARG A 320 16.97 10.43 -35.47
C ARG A 320 15.98 9.72 -34.55
N ILE A 321 16.43 9.40 -33.33
CA ILE A 321 15.59 8.84 -32.28
C ILE A 321 15.34 9.93 -31.26
N TYR A 322 14.13 10.49 -31.27
CA TYR A 322 13.70 11.48 -30.29
C TYR A 322 13.31 10.81 -28.98
N PHE A 323 13.65 11.43 -27.85
CA PHE A 323 13.32 10.88 -26.53
C PHE A 323 11.81 10.86 -26.27
N ASN A 324 11.04 11.78 -26.83
CA ASN A 324 9.58 11.79 -26.68
C ASN A 324 8.85 10.67 -27.44
N GLU A 325 9.50 10.05 -28.43
CA GLU A 325 8.94 8.98 -29.26
C GLU A 325 9.65 7.62 -29.04
N ILE A 326 10.66 7.59 -28.17
CA ILE A 326 11.46 6.39 -27.94
C ILE A 326 10.63 5.31 -27.22
N LYS A 327 10.75 4.07 -27.67
CA LYS A 327 10.09 2.94 -27.01
C LYS A 327 10.74 2.66 -25.65
N PRO A 328 9.97 2.29 -24.59
CA PRO A 328 10.51 2.03 -23.26
C PRO A 328 11.66 1.02 -23.21
N LYS A 329 11.56 -0.05 -24.03
CA LYS A 329 12.62 -1.06 -24.13
C LYS A 329 13.91 -0.52 -24.77
N ALA A 330 13.79 0.44 -25.68
CA ALA A 330 14.94 1.08 -26.32
C ALA A 330 15.59 2.11 -25.39
N LEU A 331 14.80 2.90 -24.65
CA LEU A 331 15.32 3.81 -23.62
C LEU A 331 16.07 3.08 -22.51
N LYS A 332 15.51 1.96 -22.02
CA LYS A 332 16.18 1.11 -21.02
C LYS A 332 17.53 0.61 -21.54
N LEU A 333 17.59 0.19 -22.81
CA LEU A 333 18.83 -0.24 -23.44
C LEU A 333 19.82 0.93 -23.56
N TYR A 334 19.38 2.08 -24.04
CA TYR A 334 20.21 3.29 -24.12
C TYR A 334 20.85 3.63 -22.78
N ASN A 335 20.05 3.70 -21.70
CA ASN A 335 20.56 3.95 -20.35
C ASN A 335 21.54 2.86 -19.89
N SER A 336 21.29 1.58 -20.18
CA SER A 336 22.20 0.48 -19.81
C SER A 336 23.55 0.49 -20.54
N LEU A 337 23.66 1.21 -21.66
CA LEU A 337 24.92 1.36 -22.40
C LEU A 337 25.77 2.51 -21.84
N ASN A 338 25.17 3.43 -21.08
CA ASN A 338 25.87 4.55 -20.43
C ASN A 338 26.49 4.12 -19.10
N VAL A 339 27.36 3.12 -19.14
CA VAL A 339 28.06 2.54 -17.99
C VAL A 339 29.56 2.48 -18.25
N ASP A 340 30.35 2.54 -17.20
CA ASP A 340 31.79 2.31 -17.25
C ASP A 340 32.09 0.82 -17.51
N PRO A 341 32.70 0.44 -18.65
CA PRO A 341 32.88 -0.97 -19.00
C PRO A 341 33.65 -1.82 -17.97
N PRO A 342 34.70 -1.31 -17.28
CA PRO A 342 35.44 -2.08 -16.28
C PRO A 342 34.70 -2.25 -14.94
N THR A 343 33.96 -1.23 -14.49
CA THR A 343 33.37 -1.21 -13.15
C THR A 343 31.86 -1.45 -13.14
N GLY A 344 31.19 -1.32 -14.29
CA GLY A 344 29.74 -1.36 -14.42
C GLY A 344 29.02 -0.16 -13.82
N ILE A 345 29.75 0.88 -13.40
CA ILE A 345 29.16 2.08 -12.78
C ILE A 345 28.44 2.89 -13.85
N THR A 346 27.16 3.19 -13.63
CA THR A 346 26.36 4.06 -14.50
C THR A 346 26.97 5.46 -14.55
N TYR A 347 27.19 5.98 -15.76
CA TYR A 347 27.59 7.36 -15.96
C TYR A 347 26.41 8.32 -15.79
N PHE A 348 25.27 7.99 -16.39
CA PHE A 348 24.01 8.73 -16.27
C PHE A 348 22.86 7.93 -16.89
N ASN A 349 21.64 8.30 -16.55
CA ASN A 349 20.41 7.87 -17.20
C ASN A 349 19.63 9.09 -17.69
N VAL A 350 18.91 8.95 -18.80
CA VAL A 350 17.88 9.90 -19.20
C VAL A 350 16.52 9.38 -18.72
N ALA A 351 15.78 10.22 -18.01
CA ALA A 351 14.45 9.91 -17.50
C ALA A 351 13.51 11.11 -17.67
N LYS A 352 12.21 10.82 -17.74
CA LYS A 352 11.17 11.83 -17.70
C LYS A 352 10.78 12.09 -16.24
N SER A 353 10.83 13.35 -15.83
CA SER A 353 10.26 13.79 -14.55
C SER A 353 8.74 13.80 -14.63
N HIS A 354 8.15 13.27 -13.57
CA HIS A 354 6.72 13.29 -13.33
C HIS A 354 6.36 14.28 -12.22
N THR A 355 7.25 15.22 -11.89
CA THR A 355 7.07 16.15 -10.79
C THR A 355 6.85 17.58 -11.29
N VAL A 356 5.97 18.29 -10.59
CA VAL A 356 5.66 19.71 -10.79
C VAL A 356 5.67 20.41 -9.43
N MET A 357 6.13 21.65 -9.37
CA MET A 357 6.17 22.39 -8.11
C MET A 357 4.77 22.86 -7.73
N LEU A 358 4.36 22.65 -6.48
CA LEU A 358 3.04 23.04 -5.97
C LEU A 358 2.78 24.54 -6.16
N ASN A 359 3.78 25.37 -5.88
CA ASN A 359 3.70 26.83 -6.04
C ASN A 359 3.48 27.30 -7.49
N SER A 360 3.72 26.43 -8.48
CA SER A 360 3.52 26.72 -9.91
C SER A 360 2.11 26.38 -10.38
N LEU A 361 1.33 25.65 -9.57
CA LEU A 361 -0.02 25.20 -9.91
C LEU A 361 -1.05 26.23 -9.46
N THR A 362 -1.99 26.52 -10.35
CA THR A 362 -3.18 27.30 -10.03
C THR A 362 -4.23 26.45 -9.31
N ASP A 363 -5.13 27.10 -8.58
CA ASP A 363 -6.27 26.44 -7.93
C ASP A 363 -7.11 25.60 -8.92
N ALA A 364 -7.33 26.09 -10.13
CA ALA A 364 -8.03 25.36 -11.19
C ALA A 364 -7.27 24.09 -11.63
N GLN A 365 -5.94 24.18 -11.79
CA GLN A 365 -5.11 23.03 -12.14
C GLN A 365 -5.10 21.99 -11.03
N LEU A 366 -5.07 22.40 -9.76
CA LEU A 366 -5.19 21.50 -8.62
C LEU A 366 -6.56 20.80 -8.59
N ALA A 367 -7.64 21.50 -8.98
CA ALA A 367 -8.96 20.88 -9.17
C ALA A 367 -8.95 19.81 -10.26
N ASP A 368 -8.29 20.08 -11.38
CA ASP A 368 -8.17 19.15 -12.51
C ASP A 368 -7.33 17.91 -12.17
N LEU A 369 -6.40 18.04 -11.21
CA LEU A 369 -5.67 16.92 -10.59
C LEU A 369 -6.52 16.12 -9.58
N GLY A 370 -7.79 16.49 -9.39
CA GLY A 370 -8.72 15.78 -8.51
C GLY A 370 -8.67 16.21 -7.04
N VAL A 371 -7.96 17.31 -6.73
CA VAL A 371 -7.84 17.81 -5.36
C VAL A 371 -9.11 18.55 -4.96
N SER A 372 -9.68 18.19 -3.81
CA SER A 372 -10.94 18.73 -3.31
C SER A 372 -10.86 20.24 -3.04
N ALA A 373 -11.97 20.96 -3.22
CA ALA A 373 -12.06 22.42 -3.04
C ALA A 373 -11.88 22.88 -1.58
N SER A 374 -12.05 21.96 -0.63
CA SER A 374 -11.81 22.17 0.79
C SER A 374 -11.29 20.88 1.40
N GLY A 375 -10.50 20.99 2.46
CA GLY A 375 -9.94 19.85 3.17
C GLY A 375 -10.06 19.99 4.68
N ASP A 376 -10.22 18.84 5.35
CA ASP A 376 -10.10 18.76 6.80
C ASP A 376 -8.62 18.88 7.20
N VAL A 377 -8.34 19.78 8.15
CA VAL A 377 -7.02 20.04 8.72
C VAL A 377 -7.07 19.70 10.20
N MET A 378 -6.15 18.85 10.65
CA MET A 378 -6.01 18.46 12.05
C MET A 378 -4.97 19.34 12.73
N LEU A 379 -5.39 20.01 13.80
CA LEU A 379 -4.52 20.73 14.72
C LEU A 379 -4.37 19.93 16.01
N LEU A 380 -3.15 19.90 16.52
CA LEU A 380 -2.78 19.17 17.74
C LEU A 380 -2.12 20.12 18.73
N SER A 381 -2.66 20.11 19.95
CA SER A 381 -2.04 20.72 21.13
C SER A 381 -1.69 19.63 22.12
N ALA A 382 -0.44 19.58 22.57
CA ALA A 382 0.04 18.55 23.48
C ALA A 382 0.98 19.13 24.55
N SER A 383 0.93 18.53 25.73
CA SER A 383 1.80 18.88 26.84
C SER A 383 2.23 17.63 27.61
N LYS A 384 3.35 17.76 28.32
CA LYS A 384 3.89 16.73 29.21
C LYS A 384 4.20 17.31 30.58
N MET A 385 4.01 16.49 31.62
CA MET A 385 4.52 16.79 32.95
C MET A 385 6.02 16.49 33.00
N VAL A 386 6.81 17.44 33.48
CA VAL A 386 8.25 17.31 33.73
C VAL A 386 8.56 17.57 35.19
N VAL A 387 9.69 17.01 35.64
CA VAL A 387 10.28 17.35 36.93
C VAL A 387 10.85 18.77 36.83
N PRO A 388 10.51 19.68 37.74
CA PRO A 388 11.09 21.02 37.78
C PRO A 388 12.62 20.98 37.77
N GLU A 389 13.27 21.92 37.08
CA GLU A 389 14.75 21.98 36.99
C GLU A 389 15.44 21.94 38.36
N GLU A 390 14.82 22.57 39.36
CA GLU A 390 15.33 22.65 40.73
C GLU A 390 15.36 21.29 41.44
N ASP A 391 14.50 20.37 41.01
CA ASP A 391 14.30 19.06 41.63
C ASP A 391 14.90 17.90 40.84
N LYS A 392 15.44 18.14 39.63
CA LYS A 392 15.99 17.08 38.76
C LYS A 392 17.09 16.21 39.39
N ASN A 393 17.77 16.72 40.42
CA ASN A 393 18.83 16.00 41.13
C ASN A 393 18.33 15.23 42.37
N LYS A 394 17.04 15.29 42.71
CA LYS A 394 16.44 14.55 43.82
C LYS A 394 15.99 13.17 43.33
N GLU A 395 16.31 12.14 44.11
CA GLU A 395 16.05 10.74 43.75
C GLU A 395 14.54 10.41 43.67
N ASP A 396 13.71 11.17 44.40
CA ASP A 396 12.25 11.01 44.47
C ASP A 396 11.47 12.18 43.84
N ALA A 397 12.06 12.88 42.86
CA ALA A 397 11.42 14.06 42.26
C ALA A 397 10.20 13.71 41.41
N GLU A 398 9.03 14.27 41.76
CA GLU A 398 7.79 14.10 41.00
C GLU A 398 7.65 15.12 39.88
N ALA A 399 7.00 14.70 38.78
CA ALA A 399 6.71 15.59 37.66
C ALA A 399 5.51 16.48 38.00
N THR A 400 5.75 17.77 38.19
CA THR A 400 4.74 18.76 38.64
C THR A 400 4.62 19.96 37.72
N GLU A 401 5.54 20.16 36.78
CA GLU A 401 5.54 21.26 35.83
C GLU A 401 5.01 20.81 34.46
N GLU A 402 4.02 21.51 33.89
CA GLU A 402 3.48 21.21 32.57
C GLU A 402 4.26 21.98 31.49
N VAL A 403 4.86 21.26 30.55
CA VAL A 403 5.57 21.83 29.40
C VAL A 403 4.79 21.52 28.13
N VAL A 404 4.43 22.57 27.39
CA VAL A 404 3.80 22.47 26.07
C VAL A 404 4.82 21.91 25.08
N THR A 405 4.48 20.81 24.43
CA THR A 405 5.31 20.14 23.42
C THR A 405 4.85 20.48 22.00
N ALA A 406 3.57 20.79 21.84
CA ALA A 406 2.99 21.30 20.60
C ALA A 406 1.81 22.23 20.93
N GLU A 407 1.70 23.35 20.23
CA GLU A 407 0.59 24.30 20.36
C GLU A 407 -0.04 24.53 18.99
N ASP A 408 -1.29 24.10 18.84
CA ASP A 408 -2.11 24.17 17.62
C ASP A 408 -1.34 23.82 16.34
N LYS A 409 -0.47 22.81 16.43
CA LYS A 409 0.39 22.37 15.32
C LYS A 409 -0.48 21.63 14.32
N VAL A 410 -0.42 22.04 13.05
CA VAL A 410 -1.06 21.27 11.98
C VAL A 410 -0.29 19.97 11.74
N VAL A 411 -0.93 18.84 12.05
CA VAL A 411 -0.33 17.50 11.96
C VAL A 411 -0.88 16.68 10.79
N PHE A 412 -2.08 16.98 10.29
CA PHE A 412 -2.65 16.28 9.15
C PHE A 412 -3.44 17.23 8.25
N ARG A 413 -3.37 16.99 6.93
CA ARG A 413 -4.10 17.75 5.91
C ARG A 413 -4.70 16.78 4.90
N TYR A 414 -6.03 16.82 4.78
CA TYR A 414 -6.78 16.06 3.77
C TYR A 414 -6.23 16.31 2.35
N TYR A 415 -5.96 17.57 2.02
CA TYR A 415 -5.38 18.03 0.75
C TYR A 415 -4.07 17.32 0.39
N VAL A 416 -3.17 17.15 1.37
CA VAL A 416 -1.87 16.47 1.16
C VAL A 416 -2.07 14.98 0.96
N ALA A 417 -3.00 14.38 1.71
CA ALA A 417 -3.33 12.96 1.56
C ALA A 417 -3.91 12.62 0.18
N GLU A 418 -4.61 13.55 -0.47
CA GLU A 418 -5.06 13.41 -1.86
C GLU A 418 -3.90 13.54 -2.86
N LEU A 419 -3.04 14.55 -2.69
CA LEU A 419 -1.88 14.76 -3.57
C LEU A 419 -0.86 13.61 -3.52
N GLU A 420 -0.61 13.07 -2.33
CA GLU A 420 0.39 12.02 -2.10
C GLU A 420 -0.23 10.61 -2.15
N ASP A 421 -1.53 10.50 -2.44
CA ASP A 421 -2.24 9.24 -2.65
C ASP A 421 -2.10 8.27 -1.44
N TYR A 422 -2.01 8.82 -0.22
CA TYR A 422 -1.63 8.13 1.03
C TYR A 422 -2.39 6.83 1.30
N TYR A 423 -3.65 6.81 0.89
CA TYR A 423 -4.59 5.75 1.17
C TYR A 423 -5.10 5.08 -0.12
N ASN A 424 -4.37 5.18 -1.23
CA ASN A 424 -4.75 4.55 -2.49
C ASN A 424 -4.78 3.02 -2.35
N VAL A 425 -5.97 2.50 -2.10
CA VAL A 425 -6.25 1.07 -1.97
C VAL A 425 -6.24 0.34 -3.31
N ASN A 426 -6.42 1.04 -4.43
CA ASN A 426 -6.55 0.46 -5.77
C ASN A 426 -5.20 0.07 -6.40
N SER A 427 -4.10 0.68 -5.95
CA SER A 427 -2.73 0.34 -6.37
C SER A 427 -2.24 -0.99 -5.78
N ARG A 428 -2.86 -1.47 -4.69
CA ARG A 428 -2.54 -2.75 -4.02
C ARG A 428 -3.17 -3.94 -4.76
N ARG A 429 -2.87 -4.11 -6.04
CA ARG A 429 -3.17 -5.36 -6.75
C ARG A 429 -2.04 -6.35 -6.49
N LEU A 430 -2.37 -7.62 -6.26
CA LEU A 430 -1.41 -8.73 -6.37
C LEU A 430 -0.81 -8.65 -7.78
N SER A 431 0.42 -8.14 -7.88
CA SER A 431 1.13 -8.12 -9.15
C SER A 431 1.42 -9.57 -9.56
N VAL A 432 0.83 -9.98 -10.67
CA VAL A 432 1.11 -11.27 -11.30
C VAL A 432 2.47 -11.24 -12.03
N ASP A 433 3.13 -10.07 -12.12
CA ASP A 433 4.46 -9.93 -12.72
C ASP A 433 5.56 -10.63 -11.91
N LEU A 434 5.31 -10.96 -10.64
CA LEU A 434 6.19 -11.82 -9.83
C LEU A 434 6.10 -13.31 -10.20
N LEU A 435 5.19 -13.68 -11.11
CA LEU A 435 4.99 -15.06 -11.59
C LEU A 435 5.42 -15.27 -13.06
N ASN A 436 6.14 -14.31 -13.66
CA ASN A 436 6.73 -14.45 -15.00
C ASN A 436 8.26 -14.46 -14.98
#